data_AF-A0A0F8YE44-F1
#
_entry.id   AF-A0A0F8YE44-F1
#
_cell.length_a   1.000
_cell.length_b   1.000
_cell.length_c   1.000
_cell.angle_alpha   90.00
_cell.angle_beta   90.00
_cell.angle_gamma   90.00
#
_symmetry.space_group_name_H-M   'P 1'
#
loop_
_entity.id
_entity.type
_entity.pdbx_description
1 polymer ?
#
loop_
_entity_poly.entity_id
_entity_poly.type
_entity_poly.pdbx_seq_one_letter_code
_entity_poly.pdbx_strand_id
1 'polypeptide(L)'
;MMNIWQDLQEQQRGTADRKITALFDAPDRAEDFSLRTQFMLFDYAKTNIDAEARAALLRLVDEAEVPRRRDAMFAGAPINETEGRAVLHTALRNLDGGPIEVEGADVMPQVRDTLARMRSFADQIRDSAITDVVNIGIGGSDLGPAMATRALTPYNDGPRCHFVSNVDGAHIADTLRGLDAKTTLVIVASKTFTTIETMTNARTARAWMQDHGGDPATQFAALSTAEDKTAEFGINSAQVFGFEDWVGGRYSVWGPIGLSLMIAIGPKAFDSFLRGAQEMD
;
A
#
# COMPACT_ATOMS: atom_id res chain seq x y z
N MET A 1 -10.46 36.70 -21.76
CA MET A 1 -10.34 36.10 -20.41
C MET A 1 -9.03 35.37 -20.38
N MET A 2 -8.16 35.67 -19.43
CA MET A 2 -6.85 35.02 -19.30
C MET A 2 -7.06 33.59 -18.81
N ASN A 3 -6.40 32.60 -19.44
CA ASN A 3 -6.46 31.22 -18.96
C ASN A 3 -5.69 31.13 -17.63
N ILE A 4 -6.15 30.32 -16.66
CA ILE A 4 -5.52 30.14 -15.35
C ILE A 4 -4.02 29.82 -15.41
N TRP A 5 -3.56 29.10 -16.44
CA TRP A 5 -2.15 28.82 -16.66
C TRP A 5 -1.35 30.06 -17.04
N GLN A 6 -1.94 30.98 -17.79
CA GLN A 6 -1.29 32.23 -18.15
C GLN A 6 -1.20 33.17 -16.95
N ASP A 7 -2.25 33.23 -16.11
CA ASP A 7 -2.27 33.98 -14.84
C ASP A 7 -1.15 33.48 -13.91
N LEU A 8 -1.06 32.15 -13.68
CA LEU A 8 0.01 31.55 -12.88
C LEU A 8 1.42 31.83 -13.45
N GLN A 9 1.59 31.82 -14.77
CA GLN A 9 2.86 32.18 -15.41
C GLN A 9 3.23 33.65 -15.18
N GLU A 10 2.27 34.57 -15.23
CA GLU A 10 2.53 35.99 -14.96
C GLU A 10 2.87 36.24 -13.50
N GLN A 11 2.15 35.62 -12.56
CA GLN A 11 2.47 35.68 -11.13
C GLN A 11 3.88 35.11 -10.84
N GLN A 12 4.25 34.01 -11.50
CA GLN A 12 5.60 33.45 -11.38
C GLN A 12 6.67 34.41 -11.91
N ARG A 13 6.44 35.07 -13.06
CA ARG A 13 7.38 36.07 -13.60
C ARG A 13 7.50 37.27 -12.67
N GLY A 14 6.40 37.74 -12.11
CA GLY A 14 6.37 38.87 -11.17
C GLY A 14 7.11 38.60 -9.85
N THR A 15 7.36 37.32 -9.53
CA THR A 15 8.01 36.90 -8.28
C THR A 15 9.36 36.20 -8.52
N ALA A 16 9.90 36.25 -9.74
CA ALA A 16 11.09 35.50 -10.15
C ALA A 16 12.33 35.82 -9.31
N ASP A 17 12.52 37.08 -8.93
CA ASP A 17 13.67 37.54 -8.12
C ASP A 17 13.37 37.59 -6.61
N ARG A 18 12.14 37.23 -6.19
CA ARG A 18 11.76 37.24 -4.77
C ARG A 18 12.44 36.10 -4.03
N LYS A 19 13.12 36.44 -2.93
CA LYS A 19 13.62 35.45 -1.98
C LYS A 19 12.50 34.99 -1.06
N ILE A 20 12.44 33.69 -0.79
CA ILE A 20 11.47 33.10 0.16
C ILE A 20 11.53 33.81 1.52
N THR A 21 12.71 34.24 1.97
CA THR A 21 12.90 34.96 3.24
C THR A 21 12.11 36.26 3.32
N ALA A 22 11.89 36.96 2.20
CA ALA A 22 11.10 38.21 2.20
C ALA A 22 9.61 37.95 2.53
N LEU A 23 9.11 36.74 2.29
CA LEU A 23 7.74 36.36 2.67
C LEU A 23 7.57 36.21 4.18
N PHE A 24 8.67 36.08 4.94
CA PHE A 24 8.67 36.02 6.40
C PHE A 24 8.73 37.41 7.06
N ASP A 25 8.78 38.50 6.27
CA ASP A 25 8.56 39.85 6.80
C ASP A 25 7.11 40.01 7.29
N ALA A 26 6.18 39.19 6.79
CA ALA A 26 4.87 39.00 7.39
C ALA A 26 4.99 38.07 8.61
N PRO A 27 4.68 38.54 9.84
CA PRO A 27 4.96 37.79 11.07
C PRO A 27 4.19 36.46 11.15
N ASP A 28 3.02 36.39 10.54
CA ASP A 28 2.11 35.23 10.63
C ASP A 28 2.31 34.23 9.47
N ARG A 29 3.33 34.42 8.61
CA ARG A 29 3.59 33.61 7.41
C ARG A 29 3.60 32.10 7.67
N ALA A 30 4.24 31.67 8.75
CA ALA A 30 4.34 30.25 9.09
C ALA A 30 2.98 29.65 9.48
N GLU A 31 2.16 30.41 10.19
CA GLU A 31 0.82 29.99 10.59
C GLU A 31 -0.11 29.95 9.36
N ASP A 32 -0.14 31.03 8.59
CA ASP A 32 -0.99 31.18 7.40
C ASP A 32 -0.71 30.14 6.31
N PHE A 33 0.53 29.66 6.20
CA PHE A 33 0.97 28.68 5.19
C PHE A 33 1.32 27.34 5.84
N SER A 34 0.54 26.98 6.84
CA SER A 34 0.52 25.64 7.41
C SER A 34 -0.90 25.11 7.52
N LEU A 35 -1.03 23.79 7.44
CA LEU A 35 -2.28 23.08 7.72
C LEU A 35 -2.01 22.03 8.76
N ARG A 36 -2.91 21.89 9.73
CA ARG A 36 -2.87 20.81 10.71
C ARG A 36 -4.03 19.86 10.44
N THR A 37 -3.71 18.58 10.31
CA THR A 37 -4.68 17.49 10.30
C THR A 37 -4.21 16.45 11.32
N GLN A 38 -5.04 16.20 12.31
CA GLN A 38 -4.70 15.37 13.47
C GLN A 38 -3.33 15.75 14.08
N PHE A 39 -2.36 14.83 14.00
CA PHE A 39 -1.01 14.96 14.52
C PHE A 39 -0.01 15.50 13.50
N MET A 40 -0.41 15.69 12.23
CA MET A 40 0.47 16.17 11.16
C MET A 40 0.34 17.68 10.97
N LEU A 41 1.49 18.36 10.92
CA LEU A 41 1.62 19.73 10.46
C LEU A 41 2.23 19.72 9.05
N PHE A 42 1.44 20.15 8.07
CA PHE A 42 1.91 20.40 6.72
C PHE A 42 2.29 21.89 6.60
N ASP A 43 3.56 22.21 6.86
CA ASP A 43 4.13 23.56 6.69
C ASP A 43 4.67 23.70 5.26
N TYR A 44 4.02 24.56 4.47
CA TYR A 44 4.43 24.94 3.12
C TYR A 44 4.82 26.44 3.04
N ALA A 45 5.08 27.08 4.19
CA ALA A 45 5.46 28.49 4.28
C ALA A 45 6.81 28.78 3.63
N LYS A 46 7.71 27.79 3.63
CA LYS A 46 9.06 27.85 3.05
C LYS A 46 9.06 27.58 1.54
N THR A 47 8.04 28.08 0.86
CA THR A 47 7.89 28.08 -0.61
C THR A 47 7.80 29.52 -1.11
N ASN A 48 7.96 29.73 -2.42
CA ASN A 48 7.75 31.05 -3.02
C ASN A 48 6.27 31.36 -3.31
N ILE A 49 5.34 30.56 -2.78
CA ILE A 49 3.89 30.72 -2.96
C ILE A 49 3.40 31.76 -1.96
N ASP A 50 2.95 32.93 -2.43
CA ASP A 50 2.27 33.93 -1.61
C ASP A 50 0.74 33.70 -1.59
N ALA A 51 -0.01 34.63 -1.01
CA ALA A 51 -1.47 34.52 -0.91
C ALA A 51 -2.17 34.53 -2.28
N GLU A 52 -1.68 35.32 -3.23
CA GLU A 52 -2.24 35.44 -4.57
C GLU A 52 -1.97 34.17 -5.39
N ALA A 53 -0.73 33.67 -5.36
CA ALA A 53 -0.33 32.42 -5.98
C ALA A 53 -1.09 31.22 -5.39
N ARG A 54 -1.25 31.17 -4.07
CA ARG A 54 -2.07 30.12 -3.43
C ARG A 54 -3.51 30.16 -3.92
N ALA A 55 -4.13 31.35 -3.97
CA ALA A 55 -5.49 31.50 -4.47
C ALA A 55 -5.61 31.08 -5.94
N ALA A 56 -4.63 31.41 -6.79
CA ALA A 56 -4.60 30.98 -8.18
C ALA A 56 -4.42 29.46 -8.35
N LEU A 57 -3.54 28.84 -7.54
CA LEU A 57 -3.37 27.39 -7.53
C LEU A 57 -4.64 26.66 -7.09
N LEU A 58 -5.39 27.19 -6.13
CA LEU A 58 -6.69 26.62 -5.74
C LEU A 58 -7.75 26.78 -6.85
N ARG A 59 -7.79 27.93 -7.54
CA ARG A 59 -8.65 28.08 -8.74
C ARG A 59 -8.30 27.07 -9.83
N LEU A 60 -7.01 26.79 -10.05
CA LEU A 60 -6.58 25.76 -11.00
C LEU A 60 -7.13 24.37 -10.62
N VAL A 61 -7.16 24.03 -9.33
CA VAL A 61 -7.73 22.76 -8.84
C VAL A 61 -9.22 22.66 -9.20
N ASP A 62 -9.96 23.76 -9.06
CA ASP A 62 -11.38 23.83 -9.42
C ASP A 62 -11.60 23.78 -10.94
N GLU A 63 -10.84 24.57 -11.72
CA GLU A 63 -10.93 24.59 -13.19
C GLU A 63 -10.51 23.26 -13.85
N ALA A 64 -9.58 22.53 -13.24
CA ALA A 64 -9.18 21.18 -13.66
C ALA A 64 -10.14 20.08 -13.18
N GLU A 65 -11.21 20.45 -12.47
CA GLU A 65 -12.23 19.55 -11.92
C GLU A 65 -11.66 18.46 -11.00
N VAL A 66 -10.59 18.76 -10.26
CA VAL A 66 -9.97 17.78 -9.35
C VAL A 66 -10.97 17.23 -8.32
N PRO A 67 -11.83 18.05 -7.66
CA PRO A 67 -12.84 17.52 -6.74
C PRO A 67 -13.82 16.56 -7.42
N ARG A 68 -14.29 16.88 -8.63
CA ARG A 68 -15.20 15.99 -9.38
C ARG A 68 -14.54 14.65 -9.72
N ARG A 69 -13.26 14.67 -10.13
CA ARG A 69 -12.48 13.46 -10.44
C ARG A 69 -12.19 12.63 -9.19
N ARG A 70 -11.89 13.28 -8.05
CA ARG A 70 -11.76 12.63 -6.75
C ARG A 70 -13.07 11.93 -6.40
N ASP A 71 -14.21 12.63 -6.45
CA ASP A 71 -15.49 12.06 -6.06
C ASP A 71 -15.87 10.87 -6.97
N ALA A 72 -15.57 10.94 -8.27
CA ALA A 72 -15.72 9.83 -9.19
C ALA A 72 -14.85 8.61 -8.82
N MET A 73 -13.60 8.85 -8.38
CA MET A 73 -12.72 7.79 -7.87
C MET A 73 -13.34 7.08 -6.66
N PHE A 74 -13.76 7.86 -5.65
CA PHE A 74 -14.34 7.33 -4.41
C PHE A 74 -15.69 6.63 -4.64
N ALA A 75 -16.46 7.05 -5.65
CA ALA A 75 -17.71 6.42 -6.04
C ALA A 75 -17.53 5.16 -6.91
N GLY A 76 -16.29 4.74 -7.20
CA GLY A 76 -16.03 3.52 -7.98
C GLY A 76 -16.22 3.66 -9.48
N ALA A 77 -16.26 4.89 -10.02
CA ALA A 77 -16.33 5.10 -11.46
C ALA A 77 -15.06 4.56 -12.16
N PRO A 78 -15.15 4.09 -13.42
CA PRO A 78 -14.02 3.54 -14.16
C PRO A 78 -13.08 4.63 -14.68
N ILE A 79 -12.40 5.32 -13.76
CA ILE A 79 -11.52 6.47 -14.06
C ILE A 79 -10.16 6.05 -14.64
N ASN A 80 -9.81 4.77 -14.60
CA ASN A 80 -8.67 4.25 -15.36
C ASN A 80 -9.11 4.02 -16.80
N GLU A 81 -9.13 5.11 -17.58
CA GLU A 81 -9.72 5.17 -18.92
C GLU A 81 -9.12 4.15 -19.90
N THR A 82 -7.82 3.91 -19.84
CA THR A 82 -7.14 2.99 -20.78
C THR A 82 -7.43 1.52 -20.50
N GLU A 83 -7.74 1.17 -19.26
CA GLU A 83 -8.07 -0.21 -18.86
C GLU A 83 -9.58 -0.40 -18.60
N GLY A 84 -10.37 0.68 -18.61
CA GLY A 84 -11.81 0.64 -18.31
C GLY A 84 -12.12 0.21 -16.88
N ARG A 85 -11.26 0.54 -15.89
CA ARG A 85 -11.36 0.02 -14.51
C ARG A 85 -11.61 1.11 -13.47
N ALA A 86 -12.27 0.72 -12.38
CA ALA A 86 -12.32 1.51 -11.16
C ALA A 86 -10.91 1.63 -10.50
N VAL A 87 -10.74 2.60 -9.62
CA VAL A 87 -9.51 2.80 -8.83
C VAL A 87 -9.89 2.99 -7.37
N LEU A 88 -9.90 1.90 -6.60
CA LEU A 88 -10.60 1.86 -5.30
C LEU A 88 -9.76 1.33 -4.13
N HIS A 89 -8.45 1.58 -4.15
CA HIS A 89 -7.58 1.26 -3.01
C HIS A 89 -8.04 1.85 -1.65
N THR A 90 -8.87 2.89 -1.65
CA THR A 90 -9.56 3.46 -0.47
C THR A 90 -10.59 2.49 0.13
N ALA A 91 -11.24 1.64 -0.67
CA ALA A 91 -12.17 0.62 -0.19
C ALA A 91 -11.50 -0.38 0.78
N LEU A 92 -10.20 -0.65 0.60
CA LEU A 92 -9.43 -1.56 1.46
C LEU A 92 -9.27 -1.07 2.91
N ARG A 93 -9.44 0.24 3.13
CA ARG A 93 -9.43 0.86 4.47
C ARG A 93 -10.75 1.53 4.82
N ASN A 94 -11.82 1.27 4.07
CA ASN A 94 -13.16 1.71 4.41
C ASN A 94 -13.77 0.81 5.50
N LEU A 95 -13.35 1.01 6.75
CA LEU A 95 -13.71 0.12 7.87
C LEU A 95 -15.21 0.24 8.23
N ASP A 96 -15.76 1.46 8.15
CA ASP A 96 -17.11 1.80 8.61
C ASP A 96 -17.81 2.89 7.75
N GLY A 97 -17.26 3.27 6.59
CA GLY A 97 -17.84 4.28 5.70
C GLY A 97 -18.94 3.77 4.76
N GLY A 98 -19.49 2.58 5.00
CA GLY A 98 -20.65 2.06 4.26
C GLY A 98 -20.31 1.33 2.95
N PRO A 99 -21.31 1.03 2.12
CA PRO A 99 -21.15 0.30 0.86
C PRO A 99 -20.43 1.13 -0.21
N ILE A 100 -19.70 0.46 -1.10
CA ILE A 100 -19.08 1.06 -2.30
C ILE A 100 -19.45 0.20 -3.49
N GLU A 101 -20.13 0.79 -4.48
CA GLU A 101 -20.58 0.06 -5.66
C GLU A 101 -19.55 0.10 -6.79
N VAL A 102 -19.29 -1.05 -7.39
CA VAL A 102 -18.56 -1.20 -8.65
C VAL A 102 -19.44 -2.01 -9.58
N GLU A 103 -19.74 -1.48 -10.77
CA GLU A 103 -20.60 -2.14 -11.75
C GLU A 103 -21.97 -2.60 -11.19
N GLY A 104 -22.50 -1.86 -10.21
CA GLY A 104 -23.78 -2.15 -9.56
C GLY A 104 -23.73 -3.19 -8.44
N ALA A 105 -22.54 -3.59 -7.97
CA ALA A 105 -22.36 -4.51 -6.85
C ALA A 105 -21.55 -3.85 -5.71
N ASP A 106 -22.02 -3.99 -4.47
CA ASP A 106 -21.25 -3.56 -3.29
C ASP A 106 -20.04 -4.49 -3.08
N VAL A 107 -18.83 -3.91 -3.15
CA VAL A 107 -17.56 -4.67 -3.02
C VAL A 107 -17.12 -4.84 -1.55
N MET A 108 -17.71 -4.07 -0.64
CA MET A 108 -17.24 -4.02 0.75
C MET A 108 -17.41 -5.31 1.55
N PRO A 109 -18.45 -6.16 1.35
CA PRO A 109 -18.56 -7.43 2.03
C PRO A 109 -17.35 -8.35 1.79
N GLN A 110 -16.89 -8.44 0.54
CA GLN A 110 -15.75 -9.29 0.17
C GLN A 110 -14.43 -8.72 0.71
N VAL A 111 -14.24 -7.40 0.67
CA VAL A 111 -13.08 -6.73 1.27
C VAL A 111 -12.99 -7.03 2.76
N ARG A 112 -14.12 -6.93 3.49
CA ARG A 112 -14.18 -7.21 4.93
C ARG A 112 -13.97 -8.68 5.26
N ASP A 113 -14.49 -9.60 4.44
CA ASP A 113 -14.26 -11.04 4.62
C ASP A 113 -12.77 -11.39 4.48
N THR A 114 -12.12 -10.92 3.41
CA THR A 114 -10.68 -11.10 3.22
C THR A 114 -9.88 -10.52 4.37
N LEU A 115 -10.22 -9.31 4.83
CA LEU A 115 -9.57 -8.69 5.97
C LEU A 115 -9.75 -9.51 7.25
N ALA A 116 -10.95 -10.05 7.52
CA ALA A 116 -11.21 -10.92 8.68
C ALA A 116 -10.39 -12.22 8.62
N ARG A 117 -10.30 -12.84 7.43
CA ARG A 117 -9.45 -14.01 7.19
C ARG A 117 -7.97 -13.70 7.44
N MET A 118 -7.49 -12.54 6.97
CA MET A 118 -6.12 -12.09 7.22
C MET A 118 -5.85 -11.94 8.72
N ARG A 119 -6.77 -11.32 9.49
CA ARG A 119 -6.62 -11.17 10.94
C ARG A 119 -6.48 -12.53 11.63
N SER A 120 -7.39 -13.45 11.32
CA SER A 120 -7.37 -14.81 11.88
C SER A 120 -6.08 -15.56 11.54
N PHE A 121 -5.61 -15.46 10.29
CA PHE A 121 -4.35 -16.08 9.88
C PHE A 121 -3.15 -15.43 10.55
N ALA A 122 -3.12 -14.10 10.68
CA ALA A 122 -2.03 -13.40 11.36
C ALA A 122 -1.93 -13.80 12.83
N ASP A 123 -3.05 -13.89 13.56
CA ASP A 123 -3.07 -14.37 14.94
C ASP A 123 -2.57 -15.82 15.03
N GLN A 124 -3.03 -16.72 14.16
CA GLN A 124 -2.54 -18.10 14.11
C GLN A 124 -1.03 -18.20 13.92
N ILE A 125 -0.45 -17.39 13.03
CA ILE A 125 1.00 -17.38 12.80
C ILE A 125 1.74 -16.81 14.01
N ARG A 126 1.23 -15.75 14.63
CA ARG A 126 1.84 -15.12 15.80
C ARG A 126 1.79 -16.00 17.07
N ASP A 127 0.77 -16.84 17.19
CA ASP A 127 0.63 -17.82 18.27
C ASP A 127 1.38 -19.15 17.99
N SER A 128 2.01 -19.27 16.83
CA SER A 128 2.75 -20.47 16.43
C SER A 128 4.25 -20.39 16.76
N ALA A 129 5.00 -21.41 16.35
CA ALA A 129 6.47 -21.43 16.45
C ALA A 129 7.18 -20.64 15.33
N ILE A 130 6.44 -20.03 14.40
CA ILE A 130 7.03 -19.25 13.30
C ILE A 130 7.79 -18.04 13.86
N THR A 131 9.07 -17.93 13.53
CA THR A 131 9.95 -16.82 13.93
C THR A 131 10.22 -15.83 12.81
N ASP A 132 10.07 -16.28 11.55
CA ASP A 132 10.46 -15.53 10.36
C ASP A 132 9.40 -15.64 9.27
N VAL A 133 9.17 -14.53 8.56
CA VAL A 133 8.25 -14.43 7.42
C VAL A 133 9.03 -13.91 6.22
N VAL A 134 9.10 -14.67 5.14
CA VAL A 134 9.72 -14.23 3.88
C VAL A 134 8.62 -13.83 2.89
N ASN A 135 8.49 -12.53 2.64
CA ASN A 135 7.60 -11.97 1.63
C ASN A 135 8.32 -11.93 0.28
N ILE A 136 7.82 -12.69 -0.69
CA ILE A 136 8.36 -12.76 -2.05
C ILE A 136 7.42 -12.02 -3.00
N GLY A 137 7.87 -10.91 -3.57
CA GLY A 137 7.09 -10.07 -4.47
C GLY A 137 7.95 -9.00 -5.10
N ILE A 138 7.49 -8.33 -6.16
CA ILE A 138 8.25 -7.25 -6.81
C ILE A 138 7.38 -5.99 -6.97
N GLY A 139 8.02 -4.82 -6.92
CA GLY A 139 7.35 -3.53 -7.09
C GLY A 139 6.31 -3.29 -6.00
N GLY A 140 5.04 -3.16 -6.39
CA GLY A 140 3.94 -2.91 -5.45
C GLY A 140 3.74 -4.01 -4.40
N SER A 141 4.09 -5.25 -4.73
CA SER A 141 4.00 -6.42 -3.85
C SER A 141 5.16 -6.55 -2.84
N ASP A 142 6.06 -5.57 -2.82
CA ASP A 142 7.28 -5.56 -2.01
C ASP A 142 7.50 -4.21 -1.31
N LEU A 143 7.53 -3.12 -2.08
CA LEU A 143 7.92 -1.79 -1.61
C LEU A 143 7.04 -1.27 -0.46
N GLY A 144 5.71 -1.43 -0.57
CA GLY A 144 4.76 -1.00 0.46
C GLY A 144 4.97 -1.76 1.77
N PRO A 145 4.87 -3.11 1.75
CA PRO A 145 5.13 -3.94 2.93
C PRO A 145 6.50 -3.73 3.57
N ALA A 146 7.57 -3.65 2.76
CA ALA A 146 8.93 -3.44 3.25
C ALA A 146 9.09 -2.06 3.93
N MET A 147 8.56 -1.00 3.30
CA MET A 147 8.58 0.35 3.87
C MET A 147 7.80 0.42 5.18
N ALA A 148 6.57 -0.09 5.20
CA ALA A 148 5.70 0.00 6.37
C ALA A 148 6.25 -0.81 7.56
N THR A 149 6.77 -2.01 7.32
CA THR A 149 7.38 -2.85 8.37
C THR A 149 8.61 -2.19 8.97
N ARG A 150 9.42 -1.52 8.14
CA ARG A 150 10.57 -0.74 8.62
C ARG A 150 10.14 0.50 9.41
N ALA A 151 9.13 1.23 8.93
CA ALA A 151 8.63 2.43 9.61
C ALA A 151 7.99 2.10 10.97
N LEU A 152 7.33 0.95 11.07
CA LEU A 152 6.60 0.51 12.26
C LEU A 152 7.39 -0.47 13.13
N THR A 153 8.71 -0.56 12.96
CA THR A 153 9.58 -1.42 13.78
C THR A 153 9.37 -1.29 15.31
N PRO A 154 9.09 -0.10 15.89
CA PRO A 154 8.78 0.00 17.32
C PRO A 154 7.53 -0.77 17.77
N TYR A 155 6.64 -1.13 16.85
CA TYR A 155 5.41 -1.90 17.09
C TYR A 155 5.54 -3.36 16.66
N ASN A 156 6.71 -3.79 16.15
CA ASN A 156 6.93 -5.18 15.75
C ASN A 156 7.15 -6.04 16.99
N ASP A 157 6.15 -6.84 17.32
CA ASP A 157 6.16 -7.82 18.42
C ASP A 157 5.89 -9.26 17.91
N GLY A 158 5.75 -9.45 16.60
CA GLY A 158 5.58 -10.74 15.93
C GLY A 158 6.85 -11.25 15.23
N PRO A 159 6.69 -12.22 14.30
CA PRO A 159 7.78 -12.76 13.50
C PRO A 159 8.55 -11.69 12.71
N ARG A 160 9.84 -11.93 12.50
CA ARG A 160 10.70 -11.03 11.70
C ARG A 160 10.35 -11.16 10.22
N CYS A 161 10.08 -10.06 9.55
CA CYS A 161 9.80 -10.07 8.11
C CYS A 161 11.05 -9.77 7.27
N HIS A 162 11.20 -10.56 6.20
CA HIS A 162 12.23 -10.44 5.17
C HIS A 162 11.56 -10.24 3.82
N PHE A 163 12.17 -9.47 2.93
CA PHE A 163 11.55 -9.02 1.68
C PHE A 163 12.44 -9.38 0.50
N VAL A 164 11.96 -10.28 -0.38
CA VAL A 164 12.72 -10.79 -1.52
C VAL A 164 12.01 -10.41 -2.82
N SER A 165 12.65 -9.55 -3.60
CA SER A 165 12.10 -8.99 -4.84
C SER A 165 12.95 -9.19 -6.07
N ASN A 166 14.26 -8.97 -5.96
CA ASN A 166 15.19 -9.18 -7.07
C ASN A 166 15.23 -10.66 -7.51
N VAL A 167 15.32 -10.91 -8.82
CA VAL A 167 15.48 -12.25 -9.40
C VAL A 167 16.92 -12.77 -9.33
N ASP A 168 17.88 -11.89 -9.07
CA ASP A 168 19.24 -12.29 -8.72
C ASP A 168 19.21 -13.28 -7.55
N GLY A 169 19.72 -14.49 -7.79
CA GLY A 169 19.71 -15.59 -6.82
C GLY A 169 20.45 -15.27 -5.52
N ALA A 170 21.37 -14.29 -5.54
CA ALA A 170 22.01 -13.82 -4.30
C ALA A 170 21.00 -13.31 -3.29
N HIS A 171 19.93 -12.64 -3.72
CA HIS A 171 18.95 -12.03 -2.82
C HIS A 171 18.23 -13.08 -1.97
N ILE A 172 17.67 -14.10 -2.62
CA ILE A 172 16.99 -15.20 -1.90
C ILE A 172 17.99 -16.05 -1.12
N ALA A 173 19.16 -16.36 -1.68
CA ALA A 173 20.16 -17.19 -1.02
C ALA A 173 20.72 -16.54 0.26
N ASP A 174 21.02 -15.24 0.22
CA ASP A 174 21.49 -14.48 1.39
C ASP A 174 20.39 -14.34 2.45
N THR A 175 19.14 -14.13 2.03
CA THR A 175 17.99 -14.04 2.94
C THR A 175 17.78 -15.35 3.70
N LEU A 176 17.79 -16.49 3.00
CA LEU A 176 17.50 -17.80 3.60
C LEU A 176 18.65 -18.37 4.43
N ARG A 177 19.90 -17.95 4.21
CA ARG A 177 21.11 -18.53 4.83
C ARG A 177 21.05 -18.62 6.36
N GLY A 178 20.38 -17.68 7.02
CA GLY A 178 20.29 -17.60 8.48
C GLY A 178 18.95 -18.06 9.07
N LEU A 179 18.02 -18.56 8.26
CA LEU A 179 16.68 -18.91 8.70
C LEU A 179 16.54 -20.42 8.99
N ASP A 180 15.62 -20.78 9.87
CA ASP A 180 15.23 -22.17 10.12
C ASP A 180 13.96 -22.48 9.30
N ALA A 181 14.06 -23.45 8.38
CA ALA A 181 12.96 -23.85 7.52
C ALA A 181 11.73 -24.36 8.29
N LYS A 182 11.88 -24.86 9.52
CA LYS A 182 10.76 -25.33 10.36
C LYS A 182 9.99 -24.21 11.03
N THR A 183 10.57 -23.01 11.13
CA THR A 183 9.97 -21.84 11.79
C THR A 183 9.84 -20.64 10.84
N THR A 184 9.88 -20.88 9.53
CA THR A 184 9.76 -19.82 8.51
C THR A 184 8.46 -19.95 7.72
N LEU A 185 7.66 -18.88 7.66
CA LEU A 185 6.54 -18.77 6.73
C LEU A 185 6.99 -18.08 5.44
N VAL A 186 6.56 -18.56 4.28
CA VAL A 186 6.77 -17.88 2.99
C VAL A 186 5.45 -17.33 2.48
N ILE A 187 5.43 -16.05 2.12
CA ILE A 187 4.28 -15.38 1.50
C ILE A 187 4.64 -15.05 0.05
N VAL A 188 3.89 -15.60 -0.90
CA VAL A 188 4.09 -15.35 -2.34
C VAL A 188 3.09 -14.29 -2.82
N ALA A 189 3.60 -13.10 -3.10
CA ALA A 189 2.81 -11.94 -3.49
C ALA A 189 2.91 -11.67 -5.00
N SER A 190 1.90 -12.10 -5.75
CA SER A 190 1.78 -11.84 -7.19
C SER A 190 0.32 -11.95 -7.65
N LYS A 191 -0.22 -10.85 -8.18
CA LYS A 191 -1.60 -10.78 -8.68
C LYS A 191 -1.90 -11.89 -9.70
N THR A 192 -1.02 -12.07 -10.69
CA THR A 192 -1.21 -13.06 -11.77
C THR A 192 -0.63 -14.43 -11.46
N PHE A 193 0.19 -14.52 -10.41
CA PHE A 193 0.96 -15.71 -10.03
C PHE A 193 1.86 -16.25 -11.14
N THR A 194 2.33 -15.38 -12.03
CA THR A 194 3.18 -15.72 -13.18
C THR A 194 4.41 -14.84 -13.35
N THR A 195 4.57 -13.82 -12.49
CA THR A 195 5.71 -12.91 -12.53
C THR A 195 7.01 -13.72 -12.39
N ILE A 196 7.91 -13.60 -13.38
CA ILE A 196 9.08 -14.48 -13.50
C ILE A 196 9.96 -14.36 -12.26
N GLU A 197 10.22 -13.14 -11.80
CA GLU A 197 11.04 -12.84 -10.63
C GLU A 197 10.43 -13.48 -9.37
N THR A 198 9.15 -13.23 -9.10
CA THR A 198 8.43 -13.78 -7.95
C THR A 198 8.39 -15.30 -7.98
N MET A 199 8.03 -15.91 -9.10
CA MET A 199 7.85 -17.37 -9.19
C MET A 199 9.18 -18.12 -9.18
N THR A 200 10.26 -17.52 -9.69
CA THR A 200 11.60 -18.08 -9.56
C THR A 200 12.01 -18.14 -8.10
N ASN A 201 11.84 -17.04 -7.36
CA ASN A 201 12.16 -16.99 -5.94
C ASN A 201 11.25 -17.91 -5.10
N ALA A 202 9.95 -17.97 -5.39
CA ALA A 202 9.01 -18.84 -4.69
C ALA A 202 9.37 -20.33 -4.85
N ARG A 203 9.77 -20.76 -6.05
CA ARG A 203 10.24 -22.13 -6.29
C ARG A 203 11.54 -22.43 -5.54
N THR A 204 12.47 -21.48 -5.51
CA THR A 204 13.72 -21.60 -4.74
C THR A 204 13.45 -21.73 -3.25
N ALA A 205 12.58 -20.88 -2.68
CA ALA A 205 12.19 -20.96 -1.28
C ALA A 205 11.49 -22.28 -0.94
N ARG A 206 10.63 -22.79 -1.84
CA ARG A 206 9.94 -24.07 -1.66
C ARG A 206 10.92 -25.24 -1.63
N ALA A 207 11.87 -25.29 -2.58
CA ALA A 207 12.89 -26.33 -2.61
C ALA A 207 13.78 -26.27 -1.36
N TRP A 208 14.26 -25.07 -0.98
CA TRP A 208 15.01 -24.87 0.25
C TRP A 208 14.26 -25.37 1.48
N MET A 209 12.98 -25.05 1.61
CA MET A 209 12.18 -25.47 2.76
C MET A 209 12.05 -27.00 2.85
N GLN A 210 11.85 -27.69 1.72
CA GLN A 210 11.78 -29.15 1.66
C GLN A 210 13.11 -29.79 2.05
N ASP A 211 14.21 -29.28 1.51
CA ASP A 211 15.56 -29.82 1.74
C ASP A 211 16.01 -29.65 3.20
N HIS A 212 15.45 -28.68 3.93
CA HIS A 212 15.81 -28.35 5.31
C HIS A 212 14.75 -28.79 6.34
N GLY A 213 13.79 -29.62 5.93
CA GLY A 213 12.85 -30.28 6.83
C GLY A 213 11.68 -29.42 7.32
N GLY A 214 11.35 -28.35 6.60
CA GLY A 214 10.08 -27.63 6.73
C GLY A 214 8.96 -28.29 5.91
N ASP A 215 7.76 -27.75 6.01
CA ASP A 215 6.55 -28.23 5.34
C ASP A 215 5.90 -27.14 4.48
N PRO A 216 6.16 -27.12 3.16
CA PRO A 216 5.57 -26.14 2.27
C PRO A 216 4.03 -26.16 2.22
N ALA A 217 3.38 -27.26 2.62
CA ALA A 217 1.92 -27.34 2.58
C ALA A 217 1.25 -26.48 3.67
N THR A 218 1.96 -26.19 4.75
CA THR A 218 1.47 -25.38 5.87
C THR A 218 2.19 -24.05 6.02
N GLN A 219 3.41 -23.94 5.47
CA GLN A 219 4.29 -22.77 5.61
C GLN A 219 4.34 -21.88 4.35
N PHE A 220 3.34 -21.98 3.46
CA PHE A 220 3.18 -21.07 2.31
C PHE A 220 1.80 -20.41 2.31
N ALA A 221 1.77 -19.11 2.06
CA ALA A 221 0.55 -18.35 1.76
C ALA A 221 0.69 -17.59 0.43
N ALA A 222 -0.44 -17.28 -0.22
CA ALA A 222 -0.46 -16.53 -1.47
C ALA A 222 -1.32 -15.27 -1.39
N LEU A 223 -0.83 -14.19 -2.01
CA LEU A 223 -1.56 -12.95 -2.20
C LEU A 223 -1.81 -12.80 -3.70
N SER A 224 -2.93 -13.33 -4.18
CA SER A 224 -3.19 -13.53 -5.61
C SER A 224 -4.66 -13.72 -5.93
N THR A 225 -5.06 -13.38 -7.15
CA THR A 225 -6.39 -13.73 -7.71
C THR A 225 -6.36 -14.97 -8.60
N ALA A 226 -5.18 -15.56 -8.83
CA ALA A 226 -5.03 -16.72 -9.72
C ALA A 226 -5.14 -18.04 -8.95
N GLU A 227 -6.34 -18.35 -8.45
CA GLU A 227 -6.62 -19.52 -7.59
C GLU A 227 -6.08 -20.83 -8.18
N ASP A 228 -6.36 -21.10 -9.46
CA ASP A 228 -5.88 -22.30 -10.17
C ASP A 228 -4.35 -22.47 -10.08
N LYS A 229 -3.60 -21.37 -10.24
CA LYS A 229 -2.13 -21.39 -10.21
C LYS A 229 -1.59 -21.53 -8.81
N THR A 230 -2.26 -20.94 -7.82
CA THR A 230 -1.89 -21.14 -6.41
C THR A 230 -2.13 -22.58 -5.97
N ALA A 231 -3.22 -23.20 -6.45
CA ALA A 231 -3.53 -24.60 -6.21
C ALA A 231 -2.52 -25.53 -6.91
N GLU A 232 -2.15 -25.25 -8.17
CA GLU A 232 -1.11 -26.00 -8.90
C GLU A 232 0.25 -25.94 -8.18
N PHE A 233 0.58 -24.79 -7.57
CA PHE A 233 1.79 -24.64 -6.76
C PHE A 233 1.72 -25.42 -5.42
N GLY A 234 0.53 -25.82 -5.00
CA GLY A 234 0.28 -26.59 -3.78
C GLY A 234 -0.03 -25.74 -2.55
N ILE A 235 -0.48 -24.49 -2.72
CA ILE A 235 -0.87 -23.64 -1.59
C ILE A 235 -2.31 -23.95 -1.19
N ASN A 236 -2.54 -24.15 0.11
CA ASN A 236 -3.87 -24.37 0.64
C ASN A 236 -4.77 -23.18 0.33
N SER A 237 -5.97 -23.40 -0.25
CA SER A 237 -6.91 -22.34 -0.62
C SER A 237 -7.32 -21.45 0.57
N ALA A 238 -7.32 -21.99 1.79
CA ALA A 238 -7.55 -21.21 3.00
C ALA A 238 -6.47 -20.14 3.25
N GLN A 239 -5.25 -20.37 2.74
CA GLN A 239 -4.08 -19.49 2.83
C GLN A 239 -3.85 -18.66 1.54
N VAL A 240 -4.85 -18.62 0.65
CA VAL A 240 -4.88 -17.74 -0.53
C VAL A 240 -5.78 -16.54 -0.23
N PHE A 241 -5.22 -15.35 -0.35
CA PHE A 241 -5.87 -14.07 -0.10
C PHE A 241 -5.96 -13.26 -1.40
N GLY A 242 -7.14 -13.27 -2.01
CA GLY A 242 -7.44 -12.53 -3.25
C GLY A 242 -7.73 -11.05 -3.02
N PHE A 243 -7.54 -10.25 -4.06
CA PHE A 243 -7.85 -8.82 -4.08
C PHE A 243 -8.28 -8.37 -5.47
N GLU A 244 -9.21 -7.42 -5.51
CA GLU A 244 -9.86 -7.02 -6.75
C GLU A 244 -8.95 -6.30 -7.75
N ASP A 245 -9.38 -6.27 -9.01
CA ASP A 245 -8.55 -5.76 -10.09
C ASP A 245 -8.34 -4.24 -10.05
N TRP A 246 -9.26 -3.51 -9.41
CA TRP A 246 -9.21 -2.08 -9.10
C TRP A 246 -8.17 -1.70 -8.03
N VAL A 247 -7.53 -2.69 -7.40
CA VAL A 247 -6.37 -2.48 -6.53
C VAL A 247 -5.10 -2.43 -7.39
N GLY A 248 -4.63 -1.21 -7.66
CA GLY A 248 -3.33 -1.00 -8.31
C GLY A 248 -2.17 -1.45 -7.42
N GLY A 249 -1.16 -2.12 -8.00
CA GLY A 249 -0.05 -2.69 -7.23
C GLY A 249 0.66 -1.69 -6.31
N ARG A 250 0.94 -0.47 -6.79
CA ARG A 250 1.57 0.60 -5.99
C ARG A 250 0.68 1.19 -4.89
N TYR A 251 -0.58 0.79 -4.81
CA TYR A 251 -1.57 1.21 -3.82
C TYR A 251 -2.12 0.04 -3.00
N SER A 252 -1.44 -1.11 -2.99
CA SER A 252 -2.03 -2.38 -2.52
C SER A 252 -1.78 -2.76 -1.06
N VAL A 253 -0.88 -2.03 -0.36
CA VAL A 253 -0.43 -2.36 1.01
C VAL A 253 -1.56 -2.44 2.06
N TRP A 254 -2.70 -1.83 1.79
CA TRP A 254 -3.84 -1.73 2.71
C TRP A 254 -4.66 -3.03 2.81
N GLY A 255 -4.51 -3.95 1.87
CA GLY A 255 -5.25 -5.21 1.80
C GLY A 255 -4.33 -6.42 1.93
N PRO A 256 -4.59 -7.52 1.19
CA PRO A 256 -3.78 -8.73 1.22
C PRO A 256 -2.28 -8.52 1.13
N ILE A 257 -1.81 -7.61 0.26
CA ILE A 257 -0.39 -7.30 0.10
C ILE A 257 0.26 -6.85 1.43
N GLY A 258 -0.49 -6.25 2.35
CA GLY A 258 -0.03 -5.90 3.69
C GLY A 258 0.00 -7.04 4.71
N LEU A 259 -0.27 -8.30 4.34
CA LEU A 259 -0.35 -9.42 5.29
C LEU A 259 0.93 -9.61 6.10
N SER A 260 2.11 -9.46 5.48
CA SER A 260 3.40 -9.54 6.19
C SER A 260 3.50 -8.46 7.27
N LEU A 261 3.06 -7.24 7.00
CA LEU A 261 2.97 -6.17 8.00
C LEU A 261 2.01 -6.57 9.13
N MET A 262 0.80 -7.05 8.80
CA MET A 262 -0.18 -7.47 9.82
C MET A 262 0.37 -8.55 10.74
N ILE A 263 1.14 -9.51 10.22
CA ILE A 263 1.81 -10.53 11.03
C ILE A 263 2.87 -9.89 11.95
N ALA A 264 3.65 -8.94 11.43
CA ALA A 264 4.72 -8.28 12.20
C ALA A 264 4.20 -7.45 13.40
N ILE A 265 3.15 -6.63 13.19
CA ILE A 265 2.63 -5.68 14.20
C ILE A 265 1.34 -6.14 14.89
N GLY A 266 0.75 -7.23 14.42
CA GLY A 266 -0.51 -7.77 14.90
C GLY A 266 -1.76 -7.11 14.29
N PRO A 267 -2.91 -7.83 14.25
CA PRO A 267 -4.16 -7.31 13.67
C PRO A 267 -4.62 -5.97 14.23
N LYS A 268 -4.50 -5.76 15.54
CA LYS A 268 -4.96 -4.51 16.19
C LYS A 268 -4.17 -3.28 15.73
N ALA A 269 -2.85 -3.41 15.59
CA ALA A 269 -2.02 -2.31 15.10
C ALA A 269 -2.23 -2.10 13.59
N PHE A 270 -2.47 -3.18 12.82
CA PHE A 270 -2.85 -3.07 11.42
C PHE A 270 -4.19 -2.35 11.24
N ASP A 271 -5.19 -2.62 12.08
CA ASP A 271 -6.47 -1.91 12.07
C ASP A 271 -6.29 -0.41 12.35
N SER A 272 -5.37 -0.06 13.25
CA SER A 272 -5.01 1.34 13.53
C SER A 272 -4.30 2.00 12.34
N PHE A 273 -3.45 1.23 11.63
CA PHE A 273 -2.81 1.66 10.39
C PHE A 273 -3.84 1.92 9.27
N LEU A 274 -4.82 1.04 9.10
CA LEU A 274 -5.94 1.27 8.17
C LEU A 274 -6.78 2.48 8.57
N ARG A 275 -7.08 2.64 9.86
CA ARG A 275 -7.87 3.76 10.38
C ARG A 275 -7.21 5.10 10.07
N GLY A 276 -5.91 5.23 10.31
CA GLY A 276 -5.19 6.48 10.01
C GLY A 276 -5.22 6.85 8.52
N ALA A 277 -5.23 5.85 7.63
CA ALA A 277 -5.37 6.09 6.19
C ALA A 277 -6.82 6.43 5.80
N GLN A 278 -7.82 5.80 6.42
CA GLN A 278 -9.24 6.14 6.23
C GLN A 278 -9.57 7.55 6.69
N GLU A 279 -8.94 8.03 7.77
CA GLU A 279 -9.17 9.40 8.26
C GLU A 279 -8.48 10.47 7.40
N MET A 280 -7.50 10.08 6.59
CA MET A 280 -6.87 10.96 5.60
C MET A 280 -7.63 10.98 4.26
N ASP A 281 -8.28 9.87 3.92
CA ASP A 281 -9.14 9.74 2.75
C ASP A 281 -10.37 10.67 2.82
#